data_AF-A0AAD4M5R0-F1
#
_entry.id   AF-A0AAD4M5R0-F1
#
_cell.length_a   1.000
_cell.length_b   1.000
_cell.length_c   1.000
_cell.angle_alpha   90.00
_cell.angle_beta   90.00
_cell.angle_gamma   90.00
#
_symmetry.space_group_name_H-M   'P 1'
#
loop_
_entity.id
_entity.type
_entity.pdbx_description
1 polymer ?
#
loop_
_entity_poly.entity_id
_entity_poly.type
_entity_poly.pdbx_seq_one_letter_code
_entity_poly.pdbx_strand_id
1 'polypeptide(L)'
;MRIFRVLPILGLLFGAHASPLESREPASHPLDARAPLDVCANVNVDLAVPDSLGTLTTVGRIDVCLCLSALPLFLKTNNVAIVAVQTASESVVTDILTKIIIGTAPNAHCVYPDHSTPICINGNPCGFQCTDGFTPYPPQYPTTCVCDAPNIVCNGKCVPPGSCLPFL
;
A
#
# COMPACT_ATOMS: atom_id res chain seq x y z
N MET A 1 58.95 7.63 17.66
CA MET A 1 59.11 7.71 19.13
C MET A 1 57.82 7.15 19.74
N ARG A 2 57.83 5.94 20.33
CA ARG A 2 58.04 5.66 21.78
C ARG A 2 56.95 6.40 22.61
N ILE A 3 56.07 5.80 23.42
CA ILE A 3 56.20 4.64 24.34
C ILE A 3 54.79 4.17 24.84
N PHE A 4 54.73 2.85 25.07
CA PHE A 4 53.79 2.00 25.82
C PHE A 4 53.23 2.51 27.18
N ARG A 5 52.01 2.08 27.56
CA ARG A 5 51.57 1.41 28.83
C ARG A 5 50.16 0.82 28.57
N VAL A 6 49.80 -0.47 28.58
CA VAL A 6 49.91 -1.65 29.48
C VAL A 6 49.19 -1.51 30.83
N LEU A 7 47.95 -2.07 30.87
CA LEU A 7 47.17 -2.88 31.88
C LEU A 7 47.27 -2.58 33.41
N PRO A 8 46.33 -2.97 34.33
CA PRO A 8 45.46 -4.18 34.36
C PRO A 8 43.99 -4.03 34.91
N ILE A 9 43.04 -4.91 34.52
CA ILE A 9 42.37 -6.04 35.26
C ILE A 9 41.64 -5.70 36.58
N LEU A 10 40.35 -6.09 36.65
CA LEU A 10 39.70 -6.92 37.69
C LEU A 10 38.54 -6.32 38.51
N GLY A 11 37.42 -7.06 38.52
CA GLY A 11 36.33 -6.99 39.50
C GLY A 11 35.06 -6.32 38.95
N LEU A 12 33.84 -6.84 39.13
CA LEU A 12 33.32 -7.84 40.04
C LEU A 12 31.97 -8.36 39.50
N LEU A 13 31.72 -9.63 39.79
CA LEU A 13 30.44 -10.31 39.68
C LEU A 13 29.34 -9.55 40.43
N PHE A 14 28.22 -9.26 39.78
CA PHE A 14 26.90 -9.31 40.40
C PHE A 14 25.92 -9.92 39.40
N GLY A 15 25.58 -11.18 39.65
CA GLY A 15 24.38 -11.79 39.11
C GLY A 15 23.18 -11.12 39.75
N ALA A 16 22.39 -10.41 38.94
CA ALA A 16 21.02 -10.08 39.27
C ALA A 16 20.14 -11.12 38.60
N HIS A 17 19.50 -11.96 39.42
CA HIS A 17 18.36 -12.75 38.99
C HIS A 17 17.24 -11.79 38.59
N ALA A 18 17.11 -11.51 37.29
CA ALA A 18 15.88 -10.98 36.74
C ALA A 18 14.90 -12.15 36.64
N SER A 19 13.91 -12.17 37.53
CA SER A 19 12.68 -12.92 37.28
C SER A 19 12.16 -12.53 35.90
N PRO A 20 11.66 -13.47 35.07
CA PRO A 20 10.87 -13.09 33.92
C PRO A 20 9.61 -12.45 34.50
N LEU A 21 9.57 -11.12 34.49
CA LEU A 21 8.29 -10.44 34.40
C LEU A 21 7.70 -10.99 33.11
N GLU A 22 6.79 -11.93 33.28
CA GLU A 22 5.74 -12.26 32.32
C GLU A 22 5.08 -10.92 32.03
N SER A 23 5.67 -10.22 31.05
CA SER A 23 5.06 -9.14 30.34
C SER A 23 3.89 -9.81 29.67
N ARG A 24 2.77 -9.81 30.38
CA ARG A 24 1.46 -9.93 29.79
C ARG A 24 1.35 -8.68 28.93
N GLU A 25 1.96 -8.77 27.75
CA GLU A 25 1.75 -7.84 26.67
C GLU A 25 0.22 -7.74 26.59
N PRO A 26 -0.35 -6.56 26.87
CA PRO A 26 -1.78 -6.39 26.65
C PRO A 26 -1.98 -6.82 25.21
N ALA A 27 -2.76 -7.89 25.02
CA ALA A 27 -3.15 -8.37 23.71
C ALA A 27 -3.44 -7.11 22.91
N SER A 28 -2.61 -6.83 21.91
CA SER A 28 -2.77 -5.65 21.09
C SER A 28 -4.20 -5.74 20.60
N HIS A 29 -5.08 -4.90 21.15
CA HIS A 29 -6.35 -4.61 20.54
C HIS A 29 -5.99 -4.38 19.08
N PRO A 30 -6.64 -5.08 18.12
CA PRO A 30 -6.41 -4.77 16.73
C PRO A 30 -6.73 -3.29 16.65
N LEU A 31 -5.68 -2.48 16.53
CA LEU A 31 -5.81 -1.09 16.16
C LEU A 31 -6.66 -1.21 14.92
N ASP A 32 -7.86 -0.67 15.01
CA ASP A 32 -8.75 -0.41 13.90
C ASP A 32 -7.86 0.17 12.81
N ALA A 33 -7.38 -0.72 11.94
CA ALA A 33 -6.33 -0.45 11.00
C ALA A 33 -7.08 0.28 9.92
N ARG A 34 -7.29 1.58 10.14
CA ARG A 34 -8.01 2.45 9.23
C ARG A 34 -7.51 2.10 7.85
N ALA A 35 -8.36 1.44 7.07
CA ALA A 35 -7.99 0.97 5.76
C ALA A 35 -7.35 2.18 5.04
N PRO A 36 -6.17 2.02 4.42
CA PRO A 36 -5.48 3.14 3.81
C PRO A 36 -6.44 3.77 2.80
N LEU A 37 -6.90 4.98 3.14
CA LEU A 37 -7.80 5.74 2.29
C LEU A 37 -6.97 6.22 1.10
N ASP A 38 -7.17 5.58 -0.04
CA ASP A 38 -6.54 5.98 -1.29
C ASP A 38 -7.58 6.64 -2.20
N VAL A 39 -7.12 7.57 -3.03
CA VAL A 39 -7.96 8.21 -4.04
C VAL A 39 -7.55 7.64 -5.39
N CYS A 40 -8.50 6.99 -6.05
CA CYS A 40 -8.27 6.33 -7.32
C CYS A 40 -9.24 6.89 -8.37
N ALA A 41 -8.76 6.99 -9.61
CA ALA A 41 -9.55 7.47 -10.72
C ALA A 41 -9.25 6.71 -12.00
N ASN A 42 -10.23 6.67 -12.90
CA ASN A 42 -10.00 6.27 -14.26
C ASN A 42 -9.50 7.49 -15.06
N VAL A 43 -8.19 7.53 -15.31
CA VAL A 43 -7.52 8.63 -15.99
C VAL A 43 -7.53 8.35 -17.49
N ASN A 44 -8.46 8.98 -18.20
CA ASN A 44 -8.53 8.94 -19.66
C ASN A 44 -8.39 10.36 -20.24
N VAL A 45 -7.15 10.82 -20.40
CA VAL A 45 -6.81 12.19 -20.81
C VAL A 45 -5.58 12.22 -21.71
N ASP A 46 -5.46 13.26 -22.52
CA ASP A 46 -4.20 13.61 -23.16
C ASP A 46 -3.32 14.37 -22.15
N LEU A 47 -2.22 13.74 -21.72
CA LEU A 47 -1.31 14.35 -20.76
C LEU A 47 -0.53 15.47 -21.44
N ALA A 48 -0.80 16.70 -21.03
CA ALA A 48 -0.06 17.89 -21.41
C ALA A 48 0.76 18.43 -20.23
N VAL A 49 2.01 18.79 -20.49
CA VAL A 49 2.93 19.34 -19.48
C VAL A 49 3.59 20.61 -20.00
N PRO A 50 3.96 21.56 -19.12
CA PRO A 50 4.68 22.75 -19.54
C PRO A 50 6.10 22.39 -19.99
N ASP A 51 6.52 22.94 -21.14
CA ASP A 51 7.91 22.88 -21.60
C ASP A 51 8.78 23.94 -20.90
N SER A 52 10.05 24.03 -21.30
CA SER A 52 10.99 25.04 -20.78
C SER A 52 10.59 26.49 -21.09
N LEU A 53 9.67 26.71 -22.03
CA LEU A 53 9.12 28.02 -22.38
C LEU A 53 7.78 28.28 -21.66
N GLY A 54 7.29 27.34 -20.85
CA GLY A 54 6.00 27.41 -20.16
C GLY A 54 4.79 27.09 -21.06
N THR A 55 5.01 26.62 -22.29
CA THR A 55 3.94 26.23 -23.21
C THR A 55 3.51 24.80 -22.92
N LEU A 56 2.19 24.56 -22.85
CA LEU A 56 1.66 23.21 -22.66
C LEU A 56 1.85 22.38 -23.93
N THR A 57 2.64 21.32 -23.82
CA THR A 57 2.86 20.35 -24.90
C THR A 57 2.24 19.01 -24.51
N THR A 58 1.40 18.47 -25.40
CA THR A 58 0.84 17.13 -25.23
C THR A 58 1.92 16.08 -25.45
N VAL A 59 2.17 15.26 -24.43
CA VAL A 59 3.16 14.19 -24.46
C VAL A 59 2.57 12.89 -25.00
N GLY A 60 1.30 12.64 -24.68
CA GLY A 60 0.58 11.45 -25.15
C GLY A 60 -0.69 11.20 -24.35
N ARG A 61 -1.47 10.22 -24.80
CA ARG A 61 -2.70 9.82 -24.14
C ARG A 61 -2.44 8.83 -23.01
N ILE A 62 -3.08 9.05 -21.88
CA ILE A 62 -3.16 8.13 -20.75
C ILE A 62 -4.60 7.63 -20.68
N ASP A 63 -4.77 6.31 -20.68
CA ASP A 63 -6.06 5.63 -20.46
C ASP A 63 -5.80 4.47 -19.49
N VAL A 64 -5.77 4.79 -18.21
CA VAL A 64 -5.42 3.84 -17.14
C VAL A 64 -6.15 4.21 -15.86
N CYS A 65 -6.47 3.20 -15.08
CA CYS A 65 -6.94 3.41 -13.72
C CYS A 65 -5.74 3.62 -12.79
N LEU A 66 -5.70 4.76 -12.11
CA LEU A 66 -4.54 5.19 -11.32
C LEU A 66 -4.97 5.69 -9.94
N CYS A 67 -4.24 5.24 -8.92
CA CYS A 67 -4.38 5.70 -7.53
C CYS A 67 -3.22 6.60 -7.14
N LEU A 68 -3.44 7.50 -6.17
CA LEU A 68 -2.39 8.40 -5.68
C LEU A 68 -1.18 7.62 -5.14
N SER A 69 -1.42 6.51 -4.42
CA SER A 69 -0.33 5.66 -3.89
C SER A 69 0.53 5.01 -4.99
N ALA A 70 -0.03 4.79 -6.18
CA ALA A 70 0.64 4.14 -7.30
C ALA A 70 1.43 5.12 -8.19
N LEU A 71 1.28 6.43 -8.00
CA LEU A 71 1.95 7.46 -8.81
C LEU A 71 3.48 7.29 -8.90
N PRO A 72 4.23 7.07 -7.80
CA PRO A 72 5.69 6.97 -7.89
C PRO A 72 6.18 5.82 -8.77
N LEU A 73 5.43 4.71 -8.80
CA LEU A 73 5.74 3.58 -9.67
C LEU A 73 5.30 3.87 -11.11
N PHE A 74 4.14 4.49 -11.30
CA PHE A 74 3.61 4.84 -12.62
C PHE A 74 4.57 5.76 -13.40
N LEU A 75 5.11 6.79 -12.74
CA LEU A 75 6.09 7.72 -13.32
C LEU A 75 7.38 7.04 -13.79
N LYS A 76 7.68 5.83 -13.29
CA LYS A 76 8.89 5.06 -13.62
C LYS A 76 8.66 3.93 -14.62
N THR A 77 7.41 3.58 -14.89
CA THR A 77 7.04 2.37 -15.65
C THR A 77 6.19 2.66 -16.87
N ASN A 78 5.45 3.77 -16.89
CA ASN A 78 4.64 4.16 -18.03
C ASN A 78 5.43 5.06 -18.98
N ASN A 79 5.53 4.68 -20.26
CA ASN A 79 6.31 5.42 -21.26
C ASN A 79 5.86 6.88 -21.43
N VAL A 80 4.55 7.17 -21.42
CA VAL A 80 4.03 8.54 -21.56
C VAL A 80 4.42 9.37 -20.34
N ALA A 81 4.30 8.79 -19.14
CA ALA A 81 4.68 9.45 -17.90
C ALA A 81 6.19 9.70 -17.81
N ILE A 82 7.03 8.74 -18.21
CA ILE A 82 8.50 8.88 -18.23
C ILE A 82 8.90 10.05 -19.14
N VAL A 83 8.34 10.13 -20.35
CA VAL A 83 8.63 11.25 -21.27
C VAL A 83 8.14 12.57 -20.68
N ALA A 84 6.97 12.60 -20.04
CA ALA A 84 6.46 13.80 -19.39
C ALA A 84 7.39 14.29 -18.27
N VAL A 85 7.96 13.37 -17.47
CA VAL A 85 8.92 13.69 -16.41
C VAL A 85 10.21 14.27 -16.99
N GLN A 86 10.69 13.74 -18.12
CA GLN A 86 11.85 14.29 -18.82
C GLN A 86 11.60 15.71 -19.35
N THR A 87 10.36 16.05 -19.69
CA THR A 87 9.99 17.38 -20.22
C THR A 87 9.79 18.43 -19.12
N ALA A 88 9.09 18.09 -18.04
CA ALA A 88 8.59 19.08 -17.07
C ALA A 88 9.05 18.86 -15.62
N SER A 89 9.84 17.82 -15.32
CA SER A 89 10.22 17.29 -14.00
C SER A 89 9.18 16.42 -13.29
N GLU A 90 9.66 15.54 -12.41
CA GLU A 90 8.84 14.59 -11.65
C GLU A 90 7.81 15.29 -10.76
N SER A 91 8.19 16.39 -10.10
CA SER A 91 7.30 17.15 -9.22
C SER A 91 6.11 17.73 -9.99
N VAL A 92 6.36 18.33 -11.16
CA VAL A 92 5.30 18.95 -11.97
C VAL A 92 4.34 17.89 -12.51
N VAL A 93 4.85 16.77 -13.01
CA VAL A 93 4.00 15.68 -13.51
C VAL A 93 3.19 15.05 -12.39
N THR A 94 3.80 14.86 -11.21
CA THR A 94 3.08 14.37 -10.02
C THR A 94 1.94 15.29 -9.64
N ASP A 95 2.16 16.61 -9.63
CA ASP A 95 1.12 17.60 -9.30
C ASP A 95 -0.02 17.59 -10.33
N ILE A 96 0.31 17.51 -11.62
CA ILE A 96 -0.67 17.44 -12.71
C ILE A 96 -1.52 16.17 -12.58
N LEU A 97 -0.89 14.99 -12.45
CA LEU A 97 -1.61 13.72 -12.31
C LEU A 97 -2.42 13.66 -11.01
N THR A 98 -1.91 14.19 -9.91
CA THR A 98 -2.65 14.30 -8.65
C THR A 98 -3.93 15.12 -8.82
N LYS A 99 -3.83 16.28 -9.48
CA LYS A 99 -5.00 17.13 -9.78
C LYS A 99 -5.98 16.43 -10.71
N ILE A 100 -5.50 15.72 -11.72
CA ILE A 100 -6.34 14.94 -12.63
C ILE A 100 -7.07 13.85 -11.86
N ILE A 101 -6.38 13.07 -11.04
CA ILE A 101 -6.97 12.00 -10.22
C ILE A 101 -8.04 12.60 -9.31
N ILE A 102 -7.71 13.59 -8.48
CA ILE A 102 -8.67 14.22 -7.56
C ILE A 102 -9.86 14.85 -8.30
N GLY A 103 -9.61 15.49 -9.46
CA GLY A 103 -10.64 16.14 -10.26
C GLY A 103 -11.56 15.19 -11.02
N THR A 104 -11.07 14.00 -11.40
CA THR A 104 -11.84 12.96 -12.10
C THR A 104 -12.49 11.95 -11.14
N ALA A 105 -12.07 11.95 -9.87
CA ALA A 105 -12.58 11.15 -8.77
C ALA A 105 -13.43 11.96 -7.76
N PRO A 106 -14.37 12.86 -8.15
CA PRO A 106 -15.24 13.45 -7.14
C PRO A 106 -16.04 12.30 -6.50
N ASN A 107 -15.73 12.01 -5.24
CA ASN A 107 -16.23 10.90 -4.40
C ASN A 107 -15.54 9.52 -4.51
N ALA A 108 -14.46 9.32 -5.28
CA ALA A 108 -13.74 8.04 -5.27
C ALA A 108 -12.63 8.01 -4.19
N HIS A 109 -13.08 8.19 -2.95
CA HIS A 109 -12.32 7.79 -1.77
C HIS A 109 -12.53 6.30 -1.58
N CYS A 110 -11.53 5.51 -1.93
CA CYS A 110 -11.64 4.06 -1.87
C CYS A 110 -11.34 3.58 -0.46
N VAL A 111 -12.32 2.87 0.12
CA VAL A 111 -12.16 2.12 1.36
C VAL A 111 -12.19 0.65 0.97
N TYR A 112 -11.08 -0.03 1.24
CA TYR A 112 -10.91 -1.43 0.89
C TYR A 112 -11.25 -2.31 2.10
N PRO A 113 -11.96 -3.44 1.91
CA PRO A 113 -12.27 -4.33 3.00
C PRO A 113 -11.02 -5.07 3.50
N ASP A 114 -11.11 -5.63 4.70
CA ASP A 114 -10.07 -6.53 5.20
C ASP A 114 -9.85 -7.72 4.27
N HIS A 115 -8.63 -8.28 4.28
CA HIS A 115 -8.23 -9.38 3.39
C HIS A 115 -8.49 -9.06 1.92
N SER A 116 -8.16 -7.83 1.50
CA SER A 116 -8.21 -7.43 0.12
C SER A 116 -6.97 -6.66 -0.31
N THR A 117 -6.74 -6.67 -1.61
CA THR A 117 -5.76 -5.80 -2.26
C THR A 117 -6.50 -4.88 -3.25
N PRO A 118 -6.13 -3.59 -3.28
CA PRO A 118 -6.76 -2.64 -4.19
C PRO A 118 -6.43 -3.00 -5.64
N ILE A 119 -7.45 -2.99 -6.50
CA ILE A 119 -7.30 -3.12 -7.95
C ILE A 119 -8.08 -2.01 -8.63
N CYS A 120 -7.35 -1.10 -9.25
CA CYS A 120 -7.96 -0.07 -10.07
C CYS A 120 -8.37 -0.66 -11.43
N ILE A 121 -9.67 -0.77 -11.70
CA ILE A 121 -10.21 -1.28 -12.96
C ILE A 121 -10.95 -0.16 -13.69
N ASN A 122 -10.89 -0.14 -15.01
CA ASN A 122 -11.65 0.81 -15.82
C ASN A 122 -13.15 0.70 -15.48
N GLY A 123 -13.78 1.82 -15.12
CA GLY A 123 -15.17 1.88 -14.66
C GLY A 123 -15.41 1.51 -13.18
N ASN A 124 -14.41 0.98 -12.48
CA ASN A 124 -14.45 0.73 -11.03
C ASN A 124 -13.09 1.07 -10.38
N PRO A 125 -12.82 2.35 -10.11
CA PRO A 125 -11.53 2.78 -9.57
C PRO A 125 -11.27 2.28 -8.15
N CYS A 126 -12.31 1.93 -7.41
CA CYS A 126 -12.21 1.34 -6.07
C CYS A 126 -12.42 -0.18 -6.08
N GLY A 127 -12.10 -0.84 -7.20
CA GLY A 127 -12.09 -2.29 -7.28
C GLY A 127 -11.10 -2.89 -6.29
N PHE A 128 -11.37 -4.12 -5.87
CA PHE A 128 -10.48 -4.88 -5.00
C PHE A 128 -10.54 -6.36 -5.33
N GLN A 129 -9.51 -7.07 -4.92
CA GLN A 129 -9.45 -8.53 -4.97
C GLN A 129 -9.20 -9.08 -3.57
N CYS A 130 -10.03 -10.03 -3.16
CA CYS A 130 -9.86 -10.72 -1.90
C CYS A 130 -8.60 -11.58 -1.90
N THR A 131 -7.90 -11.58 -0.76
CA THR A 131 -6.70 -12.36 -0.49
C THR A 131 -6.98 -13.44 0.54
N ASP A 132 -5.97 -14.24 0.89
CA ASP A 132 -6.02 -15.15 2.03
C ASP A 132 -7.13 -16.21 1.99
N GLY A 133 -7.60 -16.54 0.78
CA GLY A 133 -8.68 -17.52 0.57
C GLY A 133 -10.09 -16.97 0.77
N PHE A 134 -10.24 -15.67 1.06
CA PHE A 134 -11.55 -15.02 1.15
C PHE A 134 -12.16 -14.82 -0.25
N THR A 135 -13.49 -14.76 -0.29
CA THR A 135 -14.26 -14.59 -1.51
C THR A 135 -14.96 -13.22 -1.52
N PRO A 136 -15.04 -12.53 -2.67
CA PRO A 136 -15.79 -11.28 -2.78
C PRO A 136 -17.30 -11.50 -2.58
N TYR A 137 -17.92 -10.64 -1.77
CA TYR A 137 -19.35 -10.66 -1.49
C TYR A 137 -19.93 -9.23 -1.40
N PRO A 138 -21.16 -8.99 -1.89
CA PRO A 138 -22.01 -9.90 -2.66
C PRO A 138 -21.40 -10.26 -4.04
N PRO A 139 -21.85 -11.36 -4.70
CA PRO A 139 -21.29 -11.78 -5.99
C PRO A 139 -21.38 -10.73 -7.11
N GLN A 140 -22.36 -9.83 -7.01
CA GLN A 140 -22.49 -8.67 -7.89
C GLN A 140 -22.17 -7.40 -7.11
N TYR A 141 -21.22 -6.59 -7.60
CA TYR A 141 -20.74 -5.39 -6.91
C TYR A 141 -20.24 -5.70 -5.49
N PRO A 142 -19.18 -6.51 -5.35
CA PRO A 142 -18.68 -6.89 -4.05
C PRO A 142 -18.24 -5.66 -3.26
N THR A 143 -18.52 -5.67 -1.97
CA THR A 143 -18.15 -4.60 -1.03
C THR A 143 -17.31 -5.12 0.13
N THR A 144 -17.22 -6.45 0.28
CA THR A 144 -16.47 -7.10 1.36
C THR A 144 -15.85 -8.41 0.88
N CYS A 145 -14.91 -8.93 1.67
CA CYS A 145 -14.31 -10.24 1.52
C CYS A 145 -14.78 -11.12 2.67
N VAL A 146 -15.38 -12.27 2.36
CA VAL A 146 -15.97 -13.18 3.36
C VAL A 146 -15.35 -14.55 3.26
N CYS A 147 -15.28 -15.24 4.39
CA CYS A 147 -14.94 -16.65 4.44
C CYS A 147 -16.24 -17.46 4.43
N ASP A 148 -16.67 -17.86 3.23
CA ASP A 148 -17.93 -18.56 3.05
C ASP A 148 -17.91 -19.95 3.68
N ALA A 149 -19.03 -20.33 4.32
CA ALA A 149 -19.22 -21.67 4.82
C ALA A 149 -19.11 -22.71 3.67
N PRO A 150 -18.50 -23.89 3.92
CA PRO A 150 -18.11 -24.44 5.22
C PRO A 150 -16.69 -24.07 5.69
N ASN A 151 -16.01 -23.14 5.02
CA ASN A 151 -14.65 -22.73 5.41
C ASN A 151 -14.65 -21.97 6.75
N ILE A 152 -13.49 -21.91 7.39
CA ILE A 152 -13.27 -21.22 8.66
C ILE A 152 -12.08 -20.27 8.55
N VAL A 153 -12.12 -19.18 9.33
CA VAL A 153 -10.96 -18.29 9.47
C VAL A 153 -9.97 -18.89 10.48
N CYS A 154 -8.76 -19.17 10.02
CA CYS A 154 -7.65 -19.69 10.83
C CYS A 154 -6.39 -18.88 10.55
N ASN A 155 -5.79 -18.29 11.60
CA ASN A 155 -4.58 -17.45 11.50
C ASN A 155 -4.68 -16.36 10.41
N GLY A 156 -5.85 -15.71 10.29
CA GLY A 156 -6.10 -14.66 9.29
C GLY A 156 -6.31 -15.15 7.87
N LYS A 157 -6.47 -16.46 7.63
CA LYS A 157 -6.77 -17.04 6.32
C LYS A 157 -8.08 -17.81 6.35
N CYS A 158 -8.83 -17.74 5.27
CA CYS A 158 -9.99 -18.59 5.05
C CYS A 158 -9.54 -19.93 4.50
N VAL A 159 -9.79 -21.01 5.24
CA VAL A 159 -9.33 -22.36 4.90
C VAL A 159 -10.45 -23.39 5.09
N PRO A 160 -10.39 -24.55 4.40
CA PRO A 160 -11.35 -25.63 4.63
C PRO A 160 -11.35 -26.11 6.08
N PRO A 161 -12.49 -26.62 6.59
CA PRO A 161 -12.59 -27.13 7.94
C PRO A 161 -11.63 -28.32 8.12
N GLY A 162 -10.91 -28.34 9.24
CA GLY A 162 -9.88 -29.35 9.54
C GLY A 162 -8.48 -29.04 8.98
N SER A 163 -8.34 -28.02 8.14
CA SER A 163 -7.03 -27.59 7.60
C SER A 163 -6.28 -26.58 8.50
N CYS A 164 -6.89 -26.17 9.61
CA CYS A 164 -6.29 -25.25 10.56
C CYS A 164 -5.27 -25.97 11.44
N LEU A 165 -3.99 -25.86 11.10
CA LEU A 165 -2.91 -26.37 11.94
C LEU A 165 -2.57 -25.33 13.02
N PRO A 166 -2.53 -25.71 14.31
CA PRO A 166 -1.98 -24.84 15.34
C PRO A 166 -0.48 -24.67 15.07
N PHE A 167 -0.07 -23.44 14.77
CA PHE A 167 1.31 -22.92 14.69
C PHE A 167 2.43 -23.98 14.64
N LEU A 168 2.96 -24.23 13.44
CA LEU A 168 4.32 -24.75 13.26
C LEU A 168 5.33 -23.61 13.27
#